data_AF-A0A2W5YXB6-F1
#
_entry.id   AF-A0A2W5YXB6-F1
#
_cell.length_a   1.000
_cell.length_b   1.000
_cell.length_c   1.000
_cell.angle_alpha   90.00
_cell.angle_beta   90.00
_cell.angle_gamma   90.00
#
_symmetry.space_group_name_H-M   'P 1'
#
loop_
_entity.id
_entity.type
_entity.pdbx_description
1 polymer ?
#
loop_
_entity_poly.entity_id
_entity_poly.type
_entity_poly.pdbx_seq_one_letter_code
_entity_poly.pdbx_strand_id
1 'polypeptide(L)'
;MIQGFIVQGPAGSTKKIIVRALGPFLQQFGITDFLANPTLDIFDGNQVKVASNDNWKTTQVGGLITGDQFAELNASGLAPSNDLESAIIANLTPGQYTAVVRGAGNTAGTGLVDAFDISAASPARLANVGTRGLVQPGDGLLTAGFIVQNGPVRVVVRAIGPSLTAFGITNALADTTLQLRDQNGAIIRENDDWMTDQKAELEATGLQPSNNLEAALVATIPPGQYTAQVRGKPEATGTGVVEIYFLQ
;
A
#
# COMPACT_ATOMS: atom_id res chain seq x y z
N MET A 1 -2.37 -10.22 3.20
CA MET A 1 -2.45 -8.96 2.42
C MET A 1 -1.08 -8.64 1.84
N ILE A 2 -1.01 -7.91 0.73
CA ILE A 2 0.25 -7.47 0.12
C ILE A 2 0.23 -5.97 -0.11
N GLN A 3 1.29 -5.28 0.30
CA GLN A 3 1.57 -3.89 -0.02
C GLN A 3 2.87 -3.79 -0.83
N GLY A 4 2.79 -3.28 -2.05
CA GLY A 4 3.95 -2.95 -2.87
C GLY A 4 4.38 -1.50 -2.63
N PHE A 5 5.68 -1.23 -2.67
CA PHE A 5 6.19 0.13 -2.73
C PHE A 5 7.50 0.21 -3.53
N ILE A 6 7.69 1.34 -4.20
CA ILE A 6 8.87 1.62 -5.02
C ILE A 6 9.66 2.73 -4.37
N VAL A 7 10.96 2.48 -4.14
CA VAL A 7 11.91 3.51 -3.71
C VAL A 7 12.65 4.01 -4.94
N GLN A 8 12.65 5.33 -5.15
CA GLN A 8 13.43 6.00 -6.20
C GLN A 8 14.41 6.97 -5.58
N GLY A 9 15.60 7.10 -6.16
CA GLY A 9 16.62 8.04 -5.70
C GLY A 9 17.95 7.81 -6.43
N PRO A 10 18.96 8.68 -6.23
CA PRO A 10 20.29 8.48 -6.78
C PRO A 10 20.94 7.18 -6.31
N ALA A 11 21.85 6.62 -7.11
CA ALA A 11 22.61 5.43 -6.71
C ALA A 11 23.35 5.67 -5.38
N GLY A 12 23.27 4.72 -4.45
CA GLY A 12 23.86 4.82 -3.11
C GLY A 12 23.01 5.59 -2.09
N SER A 13 21.89 6.21 -2.49
CA SER A 13 20.93 6.75 -1.53
C SER A 13 20.13 5.63 -0.86
N THR A 14 19.56 5.91 0.31
CA THR A 14 18.65 5.01 1.02
C THR A 14 17.44 5.77 1.54
N LYS A 15 16.31 5.08 1.64
CA LYS A 15 15.09 5.57 2.27
C LYS A 15 14.83 4.79 3.54
N LYS A 16 14.85 5.47 4.69
CA LYS A 16 14.49 4.86 5.96
C LYS A 16 12.98 4.88 6.12
N ILE A 17 12.39 3.70 6.26
CA ILE A 17 10.96 3.53 6.45
C ILE A 17 10.63 2.68 7.67
N ILE A 18 9.40 2.82 8.17
CA ILE A 18 8.77 1.89 9.10
C ILE A 18 7.60 1.23 8.37
N VAL A 19 7.54 -0.09 8.33
CA VAL A 19 6.37 -0.85 7.89
C VAL A 19 5.74 -1.52 9.10
N ARG A 20 4.42 -1.41 9.25
CA ARG A 20 3.67 -2.01 10.36
C ARG A 20 2.61 -2.94 9.84
N ALA A 21 2.40 -4.07 10.51
CA ALA A 21 1.26 -4.94 10.32
C ALA A 21 0.40 -4.90 11.59
N LEU A 22 -0.81 -4.36 11.46
CA LEU A 22 -1.70 -4.05 12.56
C LEU A 22 -2.96 -4.91 12.47
N GLY A 23 -3.33 -5.50 13.59
CA GLY A 23 -4.49 -6.38 13.70
C GLY A 23 -5.29 -6.02 14.95
N PRO A 24 -4.78 -6.30 16.15
CA PRO A 24 -5.41 -5.89 17.40
C PRO A 24 -5.72 -4.39 17.51
N PHE A 25 -4.91 -3.50 16.92
CA PHE A 25 -5.20 -2.06 16.84
C PHE A 25 -6.57 -1.76 16.20
N LEU A 26 -7.07 -2.62 15.33
CA LEU A 26 -8.35 -2.43 14.64
C LEU A 26 -9.56 -2.57 15.57
N GLN A 27 -9.40 -3.23 16.72
CA GLN A 27 -10.48 -3.40 17.71
C GLN A 27 -11.07 -2.07 18.18
N GLN A 28 -10.25 -1.01 18.27
CA GLN A 28 -10.70 0.32 18.69
C GLN A 28 -11.69 0.96 17.69
N PHE A 29 -11.68 0.49 16.44
CA PHE A 29 -12.60 0.95 15.39
C PHE A 29 -13.81 0.02 15.24
N GLY A 30 -14.02 -0.92 16.18
CA GLY A 30 -15.14 -1.86 16.15
C GLY A 30 -14.97 -3.03 15.19
N ILE A 31 -13.81 -3.16 14.53
CA ILE A 31 -13.48 -4.33 13.69
C ILE A 31 -13.21 -5.49 14.64
N THR A 32 -14.01 -6.56 14.55
CA THR A 32 -13.92 -7.72 15.47
C THR A 32 -13.27 -8.96 14.86
N ASP A 33 -13.16 -9.01 13.53
CA ASP A 33 -12.58 -10.13 12.77
C ASP A 33 -11.10 -9.91 12.42
N PHE A 34 -10.38 -9.12 13.22
CA PHE A 34 -9.00 -8.76 12.92
C PHE A 34 -8.03 -9.95 13.00
N LEU A 35 -6.92 -9.85 12.25
CA LEU A 35 -5.76 -10.73 12.37
C LEU A 35 -5.19 -10.61 13.79
N ALA A 36 -5.42 -11.62 14.63
CA ALA A 36 -5.05 -11.55 16.06
C ALA A 36 -3.53 -11.47 16.32
N ASN A 37 -2.73 -12.04 15.42
CA ASN A 37 -1.27 -11.98 15.47
C ASN A 37 -0.70 -11.83 14.04
N PRO A 38 -0.55 -10.60 13.53
CA PRO A 38 -0.04 -10.33 12.18
C PRO A 38 1.50 -10.43 12.12
N THR A 39 2.02 -11.29 11.25
CA THR A 39 3.44 -11.32 10.84
C THR A 39 3.69 -10.44 9.62
N LEU A 40 4.92 -9.96 9.47
CA LEU A 40 5.36 -9.10 8.38
C LEU A 40 6.64 -9.63 7.74
N ASP A 41 6.62 -9.84 6.43
CA ASP A 41 7.81 -10.10 5.62
C ASP A 41 8.01 -8.96 4.60
N ILE A 42 9.26 -8.61 4.29
CA ILE A 42 9.61 -7.73 3.18
C ILE A 42 10.41 -8.51 2.15
N PHE A 43 10.00 -8.44 0.90
CA PHE A 43 10.68 -9.00 -0.27
C PHE A 43 11.22 -7.88 -1.15
N ASP A 44 12.37 -8.12 -1.80
CA ASP A 44 12.90 -7.24 -2.85
C ASP A 44 12.29 -7.54 -4.23
N GLY A 45 12.69 -6.78 -5.25
CA GLY A 45 12.22 -6.95 -6.63
C GLY A 45 12.55 -8.32 -7.25
N ASN A 46 13.49 -9.06 -6.68
CA ASN A 46 13.84 -10.42 -7.10
C ASN A 46 13.08 -11.49 -6.29
N GLN A 47 12.08 -11.10 -5.50
CA GLN A 47 11.33 -11.97 -4.60
C GLN A 47 12.19 -12.64 -3.52
N VAL A 48 13.35 -12.06 -3.19
CA VAL A 48 14.16 -12.50 -2.06
C VAL A 48 13.62 -11.87 -0.79
N LYS A 49 13.38 -12.68 0.25
CA LYS A 49 13.00 -12.14 1.57
C LYS A 49 14.19 -11.40 2.18
N VAL A 50 14.03 -10.11 2.41
CA VAL A 50 15.07 -9.20 2.91
C VAL A 50 14.82 -8.70 4.33
N ALA A 51 13.62 -8.87 4.89
CA ALA A 51 13.33 -8.65 6.30
C ALA A 51 12.10 -9.46 6.74
N SER A 52 11.99 -9.75 8.03
CA SER A 52 10.87 -10.48 8.62
C SER A 52 10.71 -10.05 10.06
N ASN A 53 9.48 -9.92 10.56
CA ASN A 53 9.20 -9.77 11.98
C ASN A 53 7.78 -10.29 12.35
N ASP A 54 7.60 -10.70 13.61
CA ASP A 54 6.31 -11.16 14.16
C ASP A 54 5.77 -10.16 15.20
N ASN A 55 6.55 -9.86 16.24
CA ASN A 55 6.15 -8.96 17.32
C ASN A 55 7.13 -7.79 17.41
N TRP A 56 6.64 -6.55 17.38
CA TRP A 56 7.47 -5.33 17.29
C TRP A 56 8.41 -5.11 18.47
N LYS A 57 8.10 -5.68 19.65
CA LYS A 57 8.97 -5.62 20.84
C LYS A 57 10.16 -6.58 20.77
N THR A 58 10.15 -7.49 19.81
CA THR A 58 11.24 -8.41 19.56
C THR A 58 11.78 -8.18 18.15
N THR A 59 13.06 -8.46 17.96
CA THR A 59 13.69 -8.28 16.65
C THR A 59 14.12 -9.63 16.08
N GLN A 60 13.73 -9.88 14.83
CA GLN A 60 14.23 -11.00 14.04
C GLN A 60 15.34 -10.51 13.11
N VAL A 61 16.60 -10.69 13.53
CA VAL A 61 17.77 -10.28 12.75
C VAL A 61 17.89 -11.12 11.48
N GLY A 62 18.10 -10.46 10.35
CA GLY A 62 18.23 -11.07 9.03
C GLY A 62 18.05 -10.06 7.90
N GLY A 63 18.84 -10.22 6.82
CA GLY A 63 18.80 -9.34 5.66
C GLY A 63 19.10 -7.89 6.03
N LEU A 64 18.11 -7.00 5.86
CA LEU A 64 18.17 -5.57 6.17
C LEU A 64 18.18 -5.27 7.67
N ILE A 65 17.74 -6.21 8.52
CA ILE A 65 17.71 -6.06 9.97
C ILE A 65 19.02 -6.61 10.54
N THR A 66 19.92 -5.74 10.99
CA THR A 66 21.26 -6.10 11.47
C THR A 66 21.44 -6.04 12.99
N GLY A 67 20.43 -5.58 13.71
CA GLY A 67 20.45 -5.44 15.17
C GLY A 67 19.07 -5.12 15.72
N ASP A 68 18.96 -5.05 17.05
CA ASP A 68 17.69 -4.81 17.74
C ASP A 68 17.05 -3.46 17.35
N GLN A 69 15.75 -3.50 17.03
CA GLN A 69 14.98 -2.36 16.54
C GLN A 69 14.07 -1.74 17.60
N PHE A 70 13.90 -2.39 18.76
CA PHE A 70 12.92 -1.97 19.77
C PHE A 70 13.08 -0.50 20.19
N ALA A 71 14.30 -0.11 20.54
CA ALA A 71 14.57 1.26 21.00
C ALA A 71 14.26 2.30 19.91
N GLU A 72 14.57 1.99 18.65
CA GLU A 72 14.33 2.90 17.52
C GLU A 72 12.85 2.98 17.17
N LEU A 73 12.14 1.85 17.14
CA LEU A 73 10.68 1.80 16.99
C LEU A 73 9.99 2.64 18.06
N ASN A 74 10.39 2.48 19.32
CA ASN A 74 9.82 3.25 20.42
C ASN A 74 10.11 4.75 20.30
N ALA A 75 11.34 5.11 19.93
CA ALA A 75 11.73 6.52 19.75
C ALA A 75 11.05 7.20 18.55
N SER A 76 10.62 6.44 17.55
CA SER A 76 9.94 6.97 16.35
C SER A 76 8.57 7.58 16.62
N GLY A 77 7.92 7.20 17.74
CA GLY A 77 6.53 7.54 18.02
C GLY A 77 5.50 6.78 17.17
N LEU A 78 5.95 5.83 16.33
CA LEU A 78 5.10 5.02 15.43
C LEU A 78 5.00 3.56 15.87
N ALA A 79 5.58 3.19 17.02
CA ALA A 79 5.50 1.84 17.56
C ALA A 79 4.04 1.37 17.64
N PRO A 80 3.76 0.11 17.25
CA PRO A 80 2.43 -0.47 17.45
C PRO A 80 2.02 -0.46 18.93
N SER A 81 0.71 -0.37 19.18
CA SER A 81 0.17 -0.25 20.53
C SER A 81 0.00 -1.59 21.24
N ASN A 82 -0.10 -2.68 20.46
CA ASN A 82 -0.26 -4.04 20.97
C ASN A 82 1.02 -4.85 20.69
N ASP A 83 1.44 -5.67 21.65
CA ASP A 83 2.70 -6.43 21.58
C ASP A 83 2.69 -7.53 20.51
N LEU A 84 1.51 -7.98 20.08
CA LEU A 84 1.32 -8.97 19.01
C LEU A 84 1.35 -8.36 17.60
N GLU A 85 1.56 -7.05 17.47
CA GLU A 85 1.65 -6.40 16.18
C GLU A 85 3.08 -6.45 15.65
N SER A 86 3.25 -6.57 14.35
CA SER A 86 4.57 -6.58 13.73
C SER A 86 4.97 -5.19 13.25
N ALA A 87 6.25 -4.86 13.40
CA ALA A 87 6.85 -3.70 12.76
C ALA A 87 8.29 -4.00 12.33
N ILE A 88 8.68 -3.40 11.21
CA ILE A 88 10.05 -3.44 10.67
C ILE A 88 10.48 -2.01 10.37
N ILE A 89 11.67 -1.63 10.87
CA ILE A 89 12.38 -0.44 10.38
C ILE A 89 13.43 -0.88 9.38
N ALA A 90 13.55 -0.24 8.23
CA ALA A 90 14.57 -0.61 7.26
C ALA A 90 15.09 0.61 6.48
N ASN A 91 16.39 0.56 6.13
CA ASN A 91 16.97 1.43 5.12
C ASN A 91 16.91 0.71 3.77
N LEU A 92 16.14 1.26 2.83
CA LEU A 92 15.93 0.68 1.52
C LEU A 92 16.69 1.45 0.46
N THR A 93 17.48 0.76 -0.34
CA THR A 93 18.05 1.33 -1.57
C THR A 93 16.96 1.54 -2.62
N PRO A 94 17.17 2.39 -3.64
CA PRO A 94 16.27 2.46 -4.79
C PRO A 94 15.98 1.07 -5.38
N GLY A 95 14.70 0.76 -5.58
CA GLY A 95 14.25 -0.58 -5.96
C GLY A 95 12.76 -0.80 -5.70
N GLN A 96 12.27 -1.97 -6.10
CA GLN A 96 10.91 -2.43 -5.84
C GLN A 96 10.91 -3.32 -4.61
N TYR A 97 9.89 -3.18 -3.77
CA TYR A 97 9.73 -3.97 -2.55
C TYR A 97 8.28 -4.36 -2.35
N THR A 98 8.08 -5.46 -1.63
CA THR A 98 6.76 -5.98 -1.29
C THR A 98 6.71 -6.36 0.18
N ALA A 99 5.85 -5.71 0.95
CA ALA A 99 5.46 -6.13 2.28
C ALA A 99 4.32 -7.15 2.21
N VAL A 100 4.49 -8.27 2.90
CA VAL A 100 3.49 -9.34 2.97
C VAL A 100 3.07 -9.53 4.41
N VAL A 101 1.78 -9.38 4.66
CA VAL A 101 1.17 -9.60 5.98
C VAL A 101 0.40 -10.92 5.98
N ARG A 102 0.66 -11.74 7.01
CA ARG A 102 -0.03 -13.02 7.25
C ARG A 102 -0.41 -13.14 8.72
N GLY A 103 -1.39 -13.98 9.05
CA GLY A 103 -1.61 -14.38 10.44
C GLY A 103 -0.62 -15.47 10.85
N ALA A 104 -0.05 -15.35 12.04
CA ALA A 104 0.73 -16.44 12.64
C ALA A 104 -0.11 -17.72 12.66
N GLY A 105 0.50 -18.85 12.27
CA GLY A 105 -0.20 -20.13 12.11
C GLY A 105 -1.17 -20.19 10.92
N ASN A 106 -1.03 -19.30 9.93
CA ASN A 106 -1.94 -19.16 8.79
C ASN A 106 -3.39 -18.82 9.19
N THR A 107 -3.54 -18.08 10.29
CA THR A 107 -4.85 -17.53 10.67
C THR A 107 -5.30 -16.47 9.68
N ALA A 108 -6.62 -16.34 9.51
CA ALA A 108 -7.26 -15.35 8.67
C ALA A 108 -7.91 -14.26 9.52
N GLY A 109 -8.04 -13.07 8.95
CA GLY A 109 -8.72 -11.93 9.55
C GLY A 109 -8.40 -10.64 8.81
N THR A 110 -9.02 -9.56 9.26
CA THR A 110 -8.79 -8.20 8.78
C THR A 110 -7.47 -7.66 9.32
N GLY A 111 -6.59 -7.15 8.46
CA GLY A 111 -5.33 -6.55 8.87
C GLY A 111 -5.07 -5.25 8.13
N LEU A 112 -4.37 -4.34 8.78
CA LEU A 112 -3.90 -3.07 8.20
C LEU A 112 -2.38 -3.13 8.03
N VAL A 113 -1.89 -2.57 6.92
CA VAL A 113 -0.46 -2.43 6.66
C VAL A 113 -0.18 -1.00 6.26
N ASP A 114 0.72 -0.37 7.02
CA ASP A 114 1.11 1.02 6.79
C ASP A 114 2.62 1.09 6.57
N ALA A 115 3.05 2.03 5.74
CA ALA A 115 4.45 2.36 5.53
C ALA A 115 4.67 3.86 5.77
N PHE A 116 5.62 4.20 6.63
CA PHE A 116 5.99 5.58 6.98
C PHE A 116 7.39 5.88 6.49
N ASP A 117 7.56 7.01 5.80
CA ASP A 117 8.88 7.62 5.59
C ASP A 117 9.33 8.34 6.86
N ILE A 118 10.45 7.89 7.43
CA ILE A 118 11.07 8.52 8.62
C ILE A 118 12.42 9.17 8.31
N SER A 119 12.70 9.42 7.02
CA SER A 119 13.92 10.07 6.55
C SER A 119 13.59 11.13 5.51
N ALA A 120 12.88 12.16 5.95
CA ALA A 120 12.45 13.28 5.09
C ALA A 120 13.61 14.00 4.38
N ALA A 121 14.81 14.02 4.98
CA ALA A 121 16.00 14.62 4.39
C ALA A 121 16.69 13.72 3.34
N SER A 122 16.25 12.47 3.16
CA SER A 122 16.82 11.57 2.16
C SER A 122 16.49 12.05 0.74
N PRO A 123 17.46 12.02 -0.19
CA PRO A 123 17.19 12.25 -1.62
C PRO A 123 16.40 11.11 -2.27
N ALA A 124 16.25 9.97 -1.59
CA ALA A 124 15.34 8.91 -2.01
C ALA A 124 13.90 9.21 -1.58
N ARG A 125 12.91 8.66 -2.29
CA ARG A 125 11.48 8.83 -2.02
C ARG A 125 10.69 7.55 -2.28
N LEU A 126 9.54 7.42 -1.62
CA LEU A 126 8.52 6.45 -2.02
C LEU A 126 7.80 6.99 -3.26
N ALA A 127 8.05 6.38 -4.41
CA ALA A 127 7.47 6.79 -5.69
C ALA A 127 6.10 6.14 -5.94
N ASN A 128 5.81 5.03 -5.27
CA ASN A 128 4.55 4.31 -5.36
C ASN A 128 4.22 3.61 -4.05
N VAL A 129 2.92 3.52 -3.77
CA VAL A 129 2.35 2.59 -2.80
C VAL A 129 1.17 1.88 -3.49
N GLY A 130 1.10 0.57 -3.38
CA GLY A 130 -0.03 -0.20 -3.89
C GLY A 130 -0.43 -1.33 -2.95
N THR A 131 -1.70 -1.69 -2.97
CA THR A 131 -2.24 -2.79 -2.15
C THR A 131 -2.99 -3.75 -3.04
N ARG A 132 -2.76 -5.05 -2.86
CA ARG A 132 -3.53 -6.12 -3.50
C ARG A 132 -4.46 -6.76 -2.48
N GLY A 133 -5.74 -6.86 -2.82
CA GLY A 133 -6.75 -7.45 -1.93
C GLY A 133 -7.94 -8.02 -2.68
N LEU A 134 -8.74 -8.79 -1.95
CA LEU A 134 -10.05 -9.22 -2.40
C LEU A 134 -11.01 -8.03 -2.27
N VAL A 135 -11.70 -7.72 -3.36
CA VAL A 135 -12.82 -6.78 -3.42
C VAL A 135 -14.11 -7.61 -3.35
N GLN A 136 -15.07 -7.12 -2.59
CA GLN A 136 -16.39 -7.72 -2.37
C GLN A 136 -17.46 -6.61 -2.41
N PRO A 137 -18.74 -6.98 -2.64
CA PRO A 137 -19.85 -6.04 -2.58
C PRO A 137 -19.95 -5.27 -1.25
N GLY A 138 -20.59 -4.11 -1.28
CA GLY A 138 -20.93 -3.34 -0.09
C GLY A 138 -19.70 -2.64 0.51
N ASP A 139 -19.36 -2.97 1.76
CA ASP A 139 -18.23 -2.38 2.48
C ASP A 139 -16.90 -3.09 2.22
N GLY A 140 -16.91 -4.23 1.50
CA GLY A 140 -15.72 -5.00 1.16
C GLY A 140 -14.88 -4.42 0.02
N LEU A 141 -14.80 -3.10 -0.09
CA LEU A 141 -14.05 -2.40 -1.14
C LEU A 141 -12.55 -2.37 -0.81
N LEU A 142 -11.70 -2.39 -1.84
CA LEU A 142 -10.25 -2.26 -1.64
C LEU A 142 -9.89 -0.79 -1.44
N THR A 143 -9.32 -0.47 -0.27
CA THR A 143 -8.92 0.90 0.09
C THR A 143 -7.41 1.02 0.23
N ALA A 144 -6.81 2.04 -0.37
CA ALA A 144 -5.47 2.51 -0.02
C ALA A 144 -5.53 3.94 0.52
N GLY A 145 -5.13 4.12 1.77
CA GLY A 145 -4.96 5.42 2.40
C GLY A 145 -3.54 5.97 2.16
N PHE A 146 -3.42 7.27 1.98
CA PHE A 146 -2.13 7.94 1.88
C PHE A 146 -2.20 9.39 2.35
N ILE A 147 -1.04 9.94 2.74
CA ILE A 147 -0.94 11.28 3.32
C ILE A 147 0.03 12.12 2.48
N VAL A 148 -0.37 13.34 2.16
CA VAL A 148 0.46 14.35 1.51
C VAL A 148 0.77 15.46 2.52
N GLN A 149 2.04 15.81 2.71
CA GLN A 149 2.46 16.80 3.72
C GLN A 149 3.14 18.04 3.09
N ASN A 150 4.03 17.84 2.11
CA ASN A 150 4.96 18.87 1.64
C ASN A 150 4.49 19.53 0.33
N GLY A 151 3.41 20.31 0.42
CA GLY A 151 2.82 21.01 -0.71
C GLY A 151 1.97 20.12 -1.63
N PRO A 152 1.35 20.70 -2.68
CA PRO A 152 0.55 19.94 -3.62
C PRO A 152 1.39 18.90 -4.37
N VAL A 153 0.84 17.70 -4.53
CA VAL A 153 1.47 16.61 -5.27
C VAL A 153 0.54 16.18 -6.39
N ARG A 154 1.13 15.94 -7.57
CA ARG A 154 0.42 15.33 -8.69
C ARG A 154 0.53 13.82 -8.58
N VAL A 155 -0.60 13.12 -8.64
CA VAL A 155 -0.67 11.66 -8.47
C VAL A 155 -1.37 11.01 -9.66
N VAL A 156 -0.95 9.79 -9.97
CA VAL A 156 -1.74 8.84 -10.78
C VAL A 156 -2.24 7.76 -9.83
N VAL A 157 -3.56 7.53 -9.80
CA VAL A 157 -4.17 6.45 -9.05
C VAL A 157 -4.75 5.44 -10.03
N ARG A 158 -4.48 4.15 -9.83
CA ARG A 158 -4.92 3.06 -10.72
C ARG A 158 -5.64 1.98 -9.93
N ALA A 159 -6.68 1.43 -10.53
CA ALA A 159 -7.33 0.20 -10.15
C ALA A 159 -7.06 -0.84 -11.24
N ILE A 160 -6.32 -1.90 -10.89
CA ILE A 160 -5.92 -2.96 -11.81
C ILE A 160 -6.71 -4.22 -11.45
N GLY A 161 -7.36 -4.81 -12.45
CA GLY A 161 -8.22 -5.99 -12.31
C GLY A 161 -7.94 -6.97 -13.43
N PRO A 162 -8.53 -6.81 -14.62
CA PRO A 162 -8.38 -7.75 -15.73
C PRO A 162 -6.93 -8.07 -16.11
N SER A 163 -6.02 -7.09 -16.04
CA SER A 163 -4.60 -7.28 -16.37
C SER A 163 -3.89 -8.25 -15.42
N LEU A 164 -4.43 -8.50 -14.22
CA LEU A 164 -3.88 -9.46 -13.25
C LEU A 164 -3.90 -10.91 -13.76
N THR A 165 -4.78 -11.23 -14.71
CA THR A 165 -4.85 -12.57 -15.32
C THR A 165 -3.57 -12.95 -16.04
N ALA A 166 -2.84 -11.98 -16.60
CA ALA A 166 -1.52 -12.18 -17.22
C ALA A 166 -0.45 -12.63 -16.20
N PHE A 167 -0.70 -12.42 -14.91
CA PHE A 167 0.18 -12.83 -13.80
C PHE A 167 -0.33 -14.08 -13.08
N GLY A 168 -1.27 -14.82 -13.68
CA GLY A 168 -1.81 -16.07 -13.14
C GLY A 168 -2.84 -15.88 -12.02
N ILE A 169 -3.34 -14.66 -11.79
CA ILE A 169 -4.42 -14.41 -10.84
C ILE A 169 -5.75 -14.78 -11.51
N THR A 170 -6.30 -15.92 -11.14
CA THR A 170 -7.48 -16.52 -11.80
C THR A 170 -8.82 -15.91 -11.37
N ASN A 171 -8.87 -15.25 -10.21
CA ASN A 171 -10.07 -14.61 -9.66
C ASN A 171 -10.01 -13.08 -9.74
N ALA A 172 -9.36 -12.52 -10.77
CA ALA A 172 -9.23 -11.09 -10.95
C ALA A 172 -10.59 -10.39 -11.11
N LEU A 173 -10.72 -9.15 -10.62
CA LEU A 173 -11.86 -8.30 -10.95
C LEU A 173 -11.97 -8.14 -12.47
N ALA A 174 -13.17 -8.33 -13.00
CA ALA A 174 -13.43 -8.25 -14.44
C ALA A 174 -13.58 -6.81 -14.96
N ASP A 175 -13.95 -5.89 -14.08
CA ASP A 175 -14.22 -4.49 -14.40
C ASP A 175 -14.08 -3.68 -13.09
N THR A 176 -13.24 -2.65 -13.08
CA THR A 176 -12.88 -1.91 -11.85
C THR A 176 -13.34 -0.46 -11.91
N THR A 177 -13.92 0.03 -10.81
CA THR A 177 -14.15 1.46 -10.57
C THR A 177 -13.17 2.00 -9.54
N LEU A 178 -12.92 3.31 -9.57
CA LEU A 178 -12.00 4.00 -8.69
C LEU A 178 -12.60 5.33 -8.21
N GLN A 179 -12.54 5.58 -6.90
CA GLN A 179 -12.85 6.87 -6.30
C GLN A 179 -11.67 7.37 -5.47
N LEU A 180 -11.25 8.60 -5.69
CA LEU A 180 -10.33 9.33 -4.84
C LEU A 180 -11.13 10.24 -3.91
N ARG A 181 -10.97 10.09 -2.60
CA ARG A 181 -11.68 10.86 -1.57
C ARG A 181 -10.74 11.63 -0.66
N ASP A 182 -11.20 12.78 -0.18
CA ASP A 182 -10.50 13.59 0.82
C ASP A 182 -10.75 13.09 2.25
N GLN A 183 -10.14 13.76 3.23
CA GLN A 183 -10.28 13.46 4.66
C GLN A 183 -11.71 13.58 5.21
N ASN A 184 -12.60 14.31 4.52
CA ASN A 184 -14.01 14.43 4.89
C ASN A 184 -14.88 13.38 4.21
N GLY A 185 -14.26 12.48 3.42
CA GLY A 185 -14.95 11.49 2.60
C GLY A 185 -15.54 12.05 1.30
N ALA A 186 -15.30 13.32 0.96
CA ALA A 186 -15.80 13.91 -0.27
C ALA A 186 -15.08 13.32 -1.48
N ILE A 187 -15.82 13.01 -2.56
CA ILE A 187 -15.23 12.54 -3.82
C ILE A 187 -14.51 13.72 -4.47
N ILE A 188 -13.20 13.58 -4.64
CA ILE A 188 -12.37 14.51 -5.40
C ILE A 188 -12.50 14.20 -6.88
N ARG A 189 -12.42 12.91 -7.21
CA ARG A 189 -12.50 12.41 -8.58
C ARG A 189 -12.89 10.93 -8.56
N GLU A 190 -13.56 10.49 -9.61
CA GLU A 190 -13.90 9.09 -9.82
C GLU A 190 -13.71 8.71 -11.29
N ASN A 191 -13.44 7.44 -11.54
CA ASN A 191 -13.37 6.88 -12.88
C ASN A 191 -13.69 5.37 -12.88
N ASP A 192 -14.08 4.85 -14.03
CA ASP A 192 -14.45 3.45 -14.28
C ASP A 192 -13.56 2.86 -15.39
N ASP A 193 -13.41 3.59 -16.50
CA ASP A 193 -12.54 3.21 -17.60
C ASP A 193 -11.49 4.30 -17.84
N TRP A 194 -10.21 3.96 -17.77
CA TRP A 194 -9.11 4.95 -17.85
C TRP A 194 -9.11 5.81 -19.13
N MET A 195 -9.69 5.30 -20.23
CA MET A 195 -9.74 6.01 -21.50
C MET A 195 -10.85 7.06 -21.61
N THR A 196 -11.79 7.13 -20.66
CA THR A 196 -13.02 7.92 -20.84
C THR A 196 -12.83 9.42 -20.63
N ASP A 197 -12.00 9.82 -19.67
CA ASP A 197 -11.78 11.24 -19.32
C ASP A 197 -10.32 11.67 -19.57
N GLN A 198 -9.37 11.03 -18.88
CA GLN A 198 -7.99 11.51 -18.79
C GLN A 198 -7.01 10.72 -19.69
N LYS A 199 -7.47 10.15 -20.80
CA LYS A 199 -6.67 9.25 -21.66
C LYS A 199 -5.30 9.83 -22.02
N ALA A 200 -5.29 11.02 -22.64
CA ALA A 200 -4.06 11.64 -23.10
C ALA A 200 -3.12 12.02 -21.95
N GLU A 201 -3.69 12.41 -20.79
CA GLU A 201 -2.91 12.74 -19.59
C GLU A 201 -2.24 11.50 -18.99
N LEU A 202 -2.97 10.39 -18.90
CA LEU A 202 -2.46 9.10 -18.42
C LEU A 202 -1.42 8.49 -19.37
N GLU A 203 -1.64 8.60 -20.69
CA GLU A 203 -0.64 8.17 -21.69
C GLU A 203 0.64 9.01 -21.60
N ALA A 204 0.53 10.32 -21.34
CA ALA A 204 1.69 11.19 -21.16
C ALA A 204 2.52 10.84 -19.90
N THR A 205 1.92 10.23 -18.88
CA THR A 205 2.68 9.73 -17.72
C THR A 205 3.33 8.36 -17.96
N GLY A 206 2.91 7.63 -19.00
CA GLY A 206 3.33 6.25 -19.24
C GLY A 206 2.84 5.26 -18.18
N LEU A 207 1.80 5.63 -17.42
CA LEU A 207 1.23 4.85 -16.32
C LEU A 207 -0.19 4.39 -16.61
N GLN A 208 -0.70 4.57 -17.83
CA GLN A 208 -2.00 4.07 -18.21
C GLN A 208 -2.12 2.54 -17.98
N PRO A 209 -3.28 2.04 -17.52
CA PRO A 209 -3.55 0.61 -17.49
C PRO A 209 -3.49 -0.03 -18.90
N SER A 210 -3.18 -1.33 -18.94
CA SER A 210 -3.12 -2.09 -20.21
C SER A 210 -4.49 -2.60 -20.67
N ASN A 211 -5.45 -2.74 -19.76
CA ASN A 211 -6.82 -3.13 -20.11
C ASN A 211 -7.74 -1.90 -20.05
N ASN A 212 -8.72 -1.86 -20.94
CA ASN A 212 -9.64 -0.73 -21.07
C ASN A 212 -10.72 -0.69 -19.96
N LEU A 213 -10.99 -1.82 -19.31
CA LEU A 213 -11.92 -1.97 -18.17
C LEU A 213 -11.23 -1.74 -16.82
N GLU A 214 -10.07 -1.07 -16.85
CA GLU A 214 -9.33 -0.68 -15.65
C GLU A 214 -9.50 0.82 -15.43
N ALA A 215 -9.78 1.21 -14.18
CA ALA A 215 -9.93 2.61 -13.84
C ALA A 215 -8.58 3.23 -13.53
N ALA A 216 -8.35 4.45 -14.00
CA ALA A 216 -7.24 5.27 -13.55
C ALA A 216 -7.60 6.75 -13.61
N LEU A 217 -7.00 7.54 -12.73
CA LEU A 217 -7.18 8.99 -12.68
C LEU A 217 -5.85 9.69 -12.42
N VAL A 218 -5.77 10.95 -12.86
CA VAL A 218 -4.69 11.88 -12.53
C VAL A 218 -5.27 13.03 -11.72
N ALA A 219 -4.63 13.40 -10.62
CA ALA A 219 -5.07 14.52 -9.80
C ALA A 219 -3.89 15.28 -9.22
N THR A 220 -4.01 16.60 -9.09
CA THR A 220 -3.12 17.40 -8.23
C THR A 220 -3.85 17.68 -6.94
N ILE A 221 -3.29 17.23 -5.83
CA ILE A 221 -3.93 17.25 -4.52
C ILE A 221 -3.07 18.03 -3.52
N PRO A 222 -3.65 18.94 -2.72
CA PRO A 222 -2.91 19.66 -1.68
C PRO A 222 -2.49 18.73 -0.52
N PRO A 223 -1.69 19.21 0.44
CA PRO A 223 -1.45 18.49 1.68
C PRO A 223 -2.76 18.08 2.37
N GLY A 224 -2.83 16.83 2.83
CA GLY A 224 -4.05 16.24 3.39
C GLY A 224 -3.98 14.72 3.46
N GLN A 225 -5.03 14.12 4.02
CA GLN A 225 -5.24 12.67 4.03
C GLN A 225 -6.23 12.29 2.93
N TYR A 226 -5.94 11.20 2.23
CA TYR A 226 -6.72 10.76 1.09
C TYR A 226 -6.91 9.25 1.11
N THR A 227 -8.00 8.80 0.50
CA THR A 227 -8.25 7.37 0.25
C THR A 227 -8.57 7.14 -1.21
N ALA A 228 -7.90 6.16 -1.82
CA ALA A 228 -8.28 5.57 -3.09
C ALA A 228 -9.12 4.31 -2.83
N GLN A 229 -10.32 4.27 -3.39
CA GLN A 229 -11.32 3.22 -3.17
C GLN A 229 -11.63 2.50 -4.47
N VAL A 230 -11.50 1.17 -4.49
CA VAL A 230 -11.74 0.32 -5.66
C VAL A 230 -12.92 -0.61 -5.42
N ARG A 231 -13.86 -0.64 -6.37
CA ARG A 231 -14.99 -1.59 -6.42
C ARG A 231 -15.02 -2.32 -7.75
N GLY A 232 -15.57 -3.53 -7.76
CA GLY A 232 -15.89 -4.22 -9.01
C GLY A 232 -17.24 -3.76 -9.57
N LYS A 233 -17.38 -3.59 -10.88
CA LYS A 233 -18.67 -3.19 -11.49
C LYS A 233 -19.55 -4.41 -11.84
N PRO A 234 -20.87 -4.39 -11.56
CA PRO A 234 -21.65 -3.37 -10.86
C PRO A 234 -21.61 -3.48 -9.32
N GLU A 235 -21.02 -4.54 -8.76
CA GLU A 235 -20.59 -4.74 -7.36
C GLU A 235 -19.90 -6.14 -7.36
N ALA A 236 -18.95 -6.35 -8.28
CA ALA A 236 -18.35 -7.66 -8.52
C ALA A 236 -17.33 -8.03 -7.44
N THR A 237 -17.24 -9.32 -7.12
CA THR A 237 -16.18 -9.88 -6.27
C THR A 237 -14.98 -10.28 -7.12
N GLY A 238 -13.78 -9.99 -6.64
CA GLY A 238 -12.55 -10.44 -7.29
C GLY A 238 -11.29 -9.82 -6.67
N THR A 239 -10.13 -10.30 -7.08
CA THR A 239 -8.85 -9.69 -6.69
C THR A 239 -8.63 -8.42 -7.50
N GLY A 240 -8.38 -7.32 -6.80
CA GLY A 240 -7.95 -6.04 -7.39
C GLY A 240 -6.61 -5.57 -6.80
N VAL A 241 -5.96 -4.67 -7.52
CA VAL A 241 -4.83 -3.89 -7.01
C VAL A 241 -5.18 -2.42 -7.13
N VAL A 242 -4.97 -1.66 -6.05
CA VAL A 242 -4.97 -0.20 -6.08
C VAL A 242 -3.53 0.29 -5.99
N GLU A 243 -3.15 1.24 -6.83
CA GLU A 243 -1.80 1.81 -6.86
C GLU A 243 -1.86 3.33 -6.90
N ILE A 244 -0.98 3.98 -6.15
CA ILE A 244 -0.83 5.44 -6.09
C ILE A 244 0.61 5.76 -6.47
N TYR A 245 0.80 6.45 -7.59
CA TYR A 245 2.09 6.95 -8.05
C TYR A 245 2.19 8.44 -7.76
N PHE A 246 3.27 8.85 -7.10
CA PHE A 246 3.57 10.25 -6.82
C PHE A 246 4.46 10.80 -7.93
N LEU A 247 3.91 11.71 -8.76
CA LEU A 247 4.61 12.35 -9.84
C LEU A 247 5.40 13.55 -9.32
N GLN A 248 6.62 13.70 -9.79
CA GLN A 248 7.49 14.86 -9.54
C GLN A 248 7.99 15.41 -10.87
#